data_AF-A0A7C2YY95-F1
#
_entry.id   AF-A0A7C2YY95-F1
#
_cell.length_a   1.000
_cell.length_b   1.000
_cell.length_c   1.000
_cell.angle_alpha   90.00
_cell.angle_beta   90.00
_cell.angle_gamma   90.00
#
_symmetry.space_group_name_H-M   'P 1'
#
loop_
_entity.id
_entity.type
_entity.pdbx_description
1 polymer ?
#
loop_
_entity_poly.entity_id
_entity_poly.type
_entity_poly.pdbx_seq_one_letter_code
_entity_poly.pdbx_strand_id
1 'polypeptide(L)'
;MLRVVRWWALGDLDADPVDKFLKFFIAFEMLASLMGYKGKSGDSWAEEFCNDYSLTCKFEGMRVNKIRNLIMHEPGEDRDRAEEVARKHTDEFGREVLKAIRRALSEELKKSI
;
A
#
# COMPACT_ATOMS: atom_id res chain seq x y z
N MET A 1 -8.76 -7.13 -10.34
CA MET A 1 -7.61 -6.34 -10.81
C MET A 1 -7.92 -4.88 -11.20
N LEU A 2 -8.86 -4.60 -12.12
CA LEU A 2 -9.12 -3.23 -12.63
C LEU A 2 -9.30 -2.15 -11.54
N ARG A 3 -10.00 -2.47 -10.44
CA ARG A 3 -10.19 -1.54 -9.31
C ARG A 3 -8.88 -1.16 -8.61
N VAL A 4 -7.93 -2.09 -8.50
CA VAL A 4 -6.60 -1.83 -7.91
C VAL A 4 -5.84 -0.80 -8.73
N VAL A 5 -5.80 -1.00 -10.06
CA VAL A 5 -5.15 -0.08 -11.00
C VAL A 5 -5.79 1.30 -10.94
N ARG A 6 -7.12 1.37 -10.85
CA ARG A 6 -7.83 2.65 -10.71
C ARG A 6 -7.41 3.42 -9.46
N TRP A 7 -7.34 2.76 -8.31
CA TRP A 7 -6.89 3.41 -7.07
C TRP A 7 -5.44 3.86 -7.14
N TRP A 8 -4.57 3.04 -7.74
CA TRP A 8 -3.19 3.43 -7.97
C TRP A 8 -3.09 4.68 -8.86
N ALA A 9 -3.82 4.72 -9.98
CA ALA A 9 -3.86 5.89 -10.87
C ALA A 9 -4.42 7.14 -10.20
N LEU A 10 -5.44 6.99 -9.32
CA LEU A 10 -5.97 8.10 -8.53
C LEU A 10 -4.93 8.65 -7.55
N GLY A 11 -4.07 7.79 -6.98
CA GLY A 11 -2.95 8.22 -6.15
C GLY A 11 -1.92 9.00 -6.96
N ASP A 12 -1.51 8.47 -8.12
CA ASP A 12 -0.49 9.09 -8.99
C ASP A 12 -0.86 10.53 -9.41
N LEU A 13 -2.15 10.76 -9.71
CA LEU A 13 -2.71 12.05 -10.10
C LEU A 13 -2.96 13.02 -8.93
N ASP A 14 -2.81 12.57 -7.69
CA ASP A 14 -3.07 13.42 -6.52
C ASP A 14 -1.89 14.37 -6.25
N ALA A 15 -2.23 15.62 -5.95
CA ALA A 15 -1.28 16.66 -5.62
C ALA A 15 -0.91 16.67 -4.13
N ASP A 16 -1.84 16.25 -3.25
CA ASP A 16 -1.53 16.14 -1.83
C ASP A 16 -0.76 14.83 -1.55
N PRO A 17 0.45 14.88 -0.98
CA PRO A 17 1.27 13.68 -0.84
C PRO A 17 0.71 12.68 0.20
N VAL A 18 -0.09 13.14 1.17
CA VAL A 18 -0.74 12.28 2.17
C VAL A 18 -1.93 11.57 1.56
N ASP A 19 -2.81 12.29 0.86
CA ASP A 19 -3.94 11.68 0.16
C ASP A 19 -3.46 10.74 -0.95
N LYS A 20 -2.37 11.10 -1.66
CA LYS A 20 -1.64 10.21 -2.57
C LYS A 20 -1.22 8.91 -1.88
N PHE A 21 -0.58 9.01 -0.72
CA PHE A 21 -0.15 7.84 0.07
C PHE A 21 -1.34 6.95 0.44
N LEU A 22 -2.43 7.55 0.94
CA LEU A 22 -3.63 6.82 1.34
C LEU A 22 -4.28 6.10 0.13
N LYS A 23 -4.30 6.73 -1.05
CA LYS A 23 -4.79 6.10 -2.29
C LYS A 23 -3.92 4.93 -2.73
N PHE A 24 -2.60 5.05 -2.66
CA PHE A 24 -1.69 3.93 -2.88
C PHE A 24 -1.90 2.82 -1.84
N PHE A 25 -2.17 3.16 -0.58
CA PHE A 25 -2.47 2.18 0.46
C PHE A 25 -3.77 1.41 0.16
N ILE A 26 -4.80 2.08 -0.34
CA ILE A 26 -6.05 1.40 -0.77
C ILE A 26 -5.75 0.42 -1.91
N ALA A 27 -4.96 0.82 -2.91
CA ALA A 27 -4.55 -0.08 -3.98
C ALA A 27 -3.78 -1.30 -3.44
N PHE A 28 -2.81 -1.06 -2.56
CA PHE A 28 -2.03 -2.10 -1.86
C PHE A 28 -2.93 -3.10 -1.12
N GLU A 29 -3.85 -2.60 -0.29
CA GLU A 29 -4.76 -3.43 0.51
C GLU A 29 -5.71 -4.25 -0.37
N MET A 30 -6.25 -3.65 -1.42
CA MET A 30 -7.11 -4.35 -2.38
C MET A 30 -6.33 -5.43 -3.13
N LEU A 31 -5.08 -5.17 -3.52
CA LEU A 31 -4.23 -6.16 -4.16
C LEU A 31 -3.95 -7.35 -3.23
N ALA A 32 -3.52 -7.08 -1.99
CA ALA A 32 -3.28 -8.12 -1.00
C ALA A 32 -4.54 -8.98 -0.74
N SER A 33 -5.72 -8.34 -0.70
CA SER A 33 -7.01 -9.04 -0.58
C SER A 33 -7.29 -9.95 -1.78
N LEU A 34 -7.08 -9.46 -3.00
CA LEU A 34 -7.26 -10.27 -4.22
C LEU A 34 -6.30 -11.46 -4.29
N MET A 35 -5.08 -11.28 -3.77
CA MET A 35 -4.07 -12.34 -3.72
C MET A 35 -4.25 -13.30 -2.53
N GLY A 36 -5.31 -13.14 -1.74
CA GLY A 36 -5.68 -14.08 -0.68
C GLY A 36 -4.96 -13.88 0.66
N TYR A 37 -4.21 -12.79 0.83
CA TYR A 37 -3.53 -12.49 2.11
C TYR A 37 -4.52 -11.98 3.17
N LYS A 38 -5.59 -11.31 2.75
CA LYS A 38 -6.59 -10.74 3.66
C LYS A 38 -7.71 -11.76 3.94
N GLY A 39 -7.44 -12.70 4.86
CA GLY A 39 -8.39 -13.76 5.24
C GLY A 39 -8.06 -14.51 6.53
N LYS A 40 -6.85 -14.36 7.08
CA LYS A 40 -6.45 -14.91 8.37
C LYS A 40 -6.25 -13.75 9.34
N SER A 41 -6.98 -13.76 10.44
CA SER A 41 -7.06 -12.71 11.46
C SER A 41 -5.68 -12.24 11.94
N GLY A 42 -5.38 -10.95 11.74
CA GLY A 42 -4.22 -10.26 12.33
C GLY A 42 -3.61 -9.19 11.41
N ASP A 43 -2.82 -8.29 11.97
CA ASP A 43 -2.03 -7.29 11.21
C ASP A 43 -0.86 -7.90 10.40
N SER A 44 -0.67 -9.22 10.45
CA SER A 44 0.43 -9.94 9.78
C SER A 44 0.28 -10.01 8.27
N TRP A 45 -0.94 -9.86 7.73
CA TRP A 45 -1.18 -9.97 6.29
C TRP A 45 -0.32 -9.00 5.47
N ALA A 46 -0.09 -7.79 5.99
CA ALA A 46 0.70 -6.78 5.31
C ALA A 46 2.17 -7.22 5.25
N GLU A 47 2.69 -7.77 6.34
CA GLU A 47 4.06 -8.27 6.41
C GLU A 47 4.27 -9.48 5.50
N GLU A 48 3.35 -10.44 5.53
CA GLU A 48 3.36 -11.61 4.64
C GLU A 48 3.33 -11.19 3.16
N PHE A 49 2.41 -10.30 2.79
CA PHE A 49 2.29 -9.80 1.42
C PHE A 49 3.55 -9.05 0.97
N CYS A 50 4.11 -8.20 1.82
CA CYS A 50 5.32 -7.44 1.50
C CYS A 50 6.54 -8.35 1.34
N ASN A 51 6.67 -9.40 2.15
CA ASN A 51 7.74 -10.38 2.01
C ASN A 51 7.62 -11.13 0.67
N ASP A 52 6.45 -11.65 0.35
CA ASP A 52 6.23 -12.44 -0.87
C ASP A 52 6.39 -11.63 -2.16
N TYR A 53 6.01 -10.35 -2.11
CA TYR A 53 6.13 -9.40 -3.23
C TYR A 53 7.44 -8.62 -3.23
N SER A 54 8.30 -8.83 -2.22
CA SER A 54 9.58 -8.15 -2.03
C SER A 54 9.44 -6.61 -2.03
N LEU A 55 8.57 -6.13 -1.15
CA LEU A 55 8.28 -4.71 -0.91
C LEU A 55 8.90 -4.27 0.42
N THR A 56 9.33 -3.01 0.51
CA THR A 56 9.92 -2.45 1.73
C THR A 56 8.89 -2.40 2.87
N CYS A 57 7.71 -1.82 2.60
CA CYS A 57 6.56 -1.71 3.52
C CYS A 57 6.83 -1.19 4.94
N LYS A 58 8.04 -0.66 5.19
CA LYS A 58 8.48 -0.08 6.44
C LYS A 58 9.31 1.16 6.14
N PHE A 59 8.79 2.32 6.49
CA PHE A 59 9.41 3.61 6.26
C PHE A 59 9.77 4.23 7.60
N GLU A 60 11.04 4.56 7.81
CA GLU A 60 11.55 5.16 9.04
C GLU A 60 11.17 4.41 10.32
N GLY A 61 11.22 3.07 10.25
CA GLY A 61 10.85 2.22 11.38
C GLY A 61 9.35 1.92 11.49
N MET A 62 8.49 2.59 10.72
CA MET A 62 7.04 2.42 10.78
C MET A 62 6.51 1.58 9.62
N ARG A 63 5.72 0.55 9.94
CA ARG A 63 5.02 -0.26 8.92
C ARG A 63 3.95 0.57 8.23
N VAL A 64 3.72 0.32 6.94
CA VAL A 64 2.73 1.05 6.13
C VAL A 64 1.31 1.03 6.70
N ASN A 65 0.87 -0.10 7.29
CA ASN A 65 -0.43 -0.19 7.95
C ASN A 65 -0.48 0.67 9.23
N LYS A 66 0.61 0.74 9.98
CA LYS A 66 0.72 1.62 11.15
C LYS A 66 0.66 3.09 10.72
N ILE A 67 1.41 3.48 9.69
CA ILE A 67 1.37 4.85 9.14
C ILE A 67 -0.06 5.23 8.78
N ARG A 68 -0.75 4.40 8.00
CA ARG A 68 -2.15 4.63 7.61
C ARG A 68 -3.08 4.71 8.83
N ASN A 69 -2.93 3.83 9.83
CA ASN A 69 -3.78 3.85 11.02
C ASN A 69 -3.60 5.12 11.83
N LEU A 70 -2.37 5.57 12.04
CA LEU A 70 -2.08 6.83 12.75
C LEU A 70 -2.72 8.03 12.04
N ILE A 71 -2.58 8.13 10.71
CA ILE A 71 -3.16 9.22 9.91
C ILE A 71 -4.70 9.25 10.05
N MET A 72 -5.35 8.08 10.04
CA MET A 72 -6.81 7.98 9.98
C MET A 72 -7.50 8.06 11.34
N HIS A 73 -6.81 7.68 12.42
CA HIS A 73 -7.48 7.40 13.70
C HIS A 73 -6.87 8.11 14.91
N GLU A 74 -5.61 8.56 14.86
CA GLU A 74 -4.98 9.23 15.98
C GLU A 74 -4.96 10.76 15.78
N PRO A 75 -5.20 11.56 16.83
CA PRO A 75 -4.92 12.99 16.83
C PRO A 75 -3.50 13.30 17.36
N GLY A 76 -2.98 14.48 17.03
CA GLY A 76 -1.76 15.04 17.64
C GLY A 76 -0.44 14.55 17.01
N GLU A 77 0.65 14.59 17.80
CA GLU A 77 2.03 14.43 17.32
C GLU A 77 2.27 13.11 16.57
N ASP A 78 1.60 12.03 16.97
CA ASP A 78 1.73 10.72 16.30
C ASP A 78 1.17 10.75 14.88
N ARG A 79 0.08 11.49 14.66
CA ARG A 79 -0.46 11.72 13.32
C ARG A 79 0.46 12.61 12.51
N ASP A 80 0.94 13.71 13.07
CA ASP A 80 1.83 14.64 12.37
C ASP A 80 3.09 13.93 11.87
N ARG A 81 3.68 13.08 12.72
CA ARG A 81 4.83 12.23 12.37
C ARG A 81 4.48 11.22 11.27
N ALA A 82 3.31 10.58 11.36
CA ALA A 82 2.89 9.61 10.34
C ALA A 82 2.64 10.29 8.98
N GLU A 83 2.05 11.48 8.98
CA GLU A 83 1.88 12.27 7.76
C GLU A 83 3.23 12.73 7.19
N GLU A 84 4.21 13.12 8.01
CA GLU A 84 5.57 13.46 7.53
C GLU A 84 6.23 12.26 6.83
N VAL A 85 6.18 11.07 7.44
CA VAL A 85 6.72 9.86 6.83
C VAL A 85 5.96 9.51 5.54
N ALA A 86 4.62 9.63 5.53
CA ALA A 86 3.83 9.42 4.33
C ALA A 86 4.25 10.41 3.22
N ARG A 87 4.35 11.71 3.51
CA ARG A 87 4.78 12.73 2.55
C ARG A 87 6.14 12.42 1.93
N LYS A 88 7.11 12.02 2.76
CA LYS A 88 8.49 11.77 2.31
C LYS A 88 8.64 10.51 1.46
N HIS A 89 7.85 9.48 1.74
CA HIS A 89 8.02 8.14 1.15
C HIS A 89 6.90 7.75 0.17
N THR A 90 5.93 8.63 -0.10
CA THR A 90 4.76 8.33 -0.93
C THR A 90 5.11 7.87 -2.34
N ASP A 91 6.09 8.50 -2.99
CA ASP A 91 6.48 8.15 -4.36
C ASP A 91 7.22 6.80 -4.40
N GLU A 92 8.02 6.49 -3.38
CA GLU A 92 8.67 5.19 -3.24
C GLU A 92 7.61 4.10 -3.06
N PHE A 93 6.69 4.30 -2.12
CA PHE A 93 5.60 3.37 -1.87
C PHE A 93 4.72 3.17 -3.12
N GLY A 94 4.38 4.25 -3.84
CA GLY A 94 3.63 4.17 -5.09
C GLY A 94 4.32 3.30 -6.15
N ARG A 95 5.65 3.43 -6.32
CA ARG A 95 6.42 2.58 -7.24
C ARG A 95 6.44 1.12 -6.80
N GLU A 96 6.57 0.85 -5.50
CA GLU A 96 6.50 -0.51 -4.96
C GLU A 96 5.15 -1.16 -5.24
N VAL A 97 4.05 -0.45 -4.99
CA VAL A 97 2.69 -0.92 -5.28
C VAL A 97 2.51 -1.18 -6.78
N LEU A 98 3.01 -0.31 -7.65
CA LEU A 98 2.95 -0.53 -9.11
C LEU A 98 3.71 -1.80 -9.53
N LYS A 99 4.89 -2.04 -8.94
CA LYS A 99 5.68 -3.25 -9.20
C LYS A 99 4.91 -4.50 -8.77
N ALA A 100 4.25 -4.46 -7.59
CA ALA A 100 3.41 -5.55 -7.13
C ALA A 100 2.22 -5.81 -8.06
N ILE A 101 1.53 -4.76 -8.52
CA ILE A 101 0.42 -4.85 -9.48
C ILE A 101 0.88 -5.53 -10.78
N ARG A 102 2.03 -5.11 -11.34
CA ARG A 102 2.59 -5.70 -12.57
C ARG A 102 2.91 -7.18 -12.40
N ARG A 103 3.47 -7.57 -11.25
CA ARG A 103 3.75 -8.96 -10.94
C ARG A 103 2.46 -9.78 -10.86
N ALA A 104 1.47 -9.32 -10.09
CA ALA A 104 0.19 -10.00 -9.94
C ALA A 104 -0.53 -10.18 -11.29
N LEU A 105 -0.56 -9.14 -12.13
CA LEU A 105 -1.09 -9.22 -13.49
C LEU A 105 -0.39 -10.29 -14.35
N SER A 106 0.94 -10.38 -14.24
CA SER A 106 1.73 -11.37 -14.99
C SER A 106 1.44 -12.80 -14.52
N GLU A 107 1.21 -12.99 -13.22
CA GLU A 107 0.85 -14.28 -12.63
C GLU A 107 -0.60 -14.69 -12.99
N GLU A 108 -1.55 -13.74 -13.00
CA GLU A 108 -2.92 -13.99 -13.47
C GLU A 108 -2.96 -14.39 -14.96
N LEU A 109 -2.18 -13.71 -15.80
CA LEU A 109 -2.10 -14.02 -17.23
C LEU A 109 -1.53 -15.43 -17.47
N LYS A 110 -0.49 -15.82 -16.74
CA LYS A 110 0.10 -17.17 -16.83
C LYS A 110 -0.86 -18.29 -16.41
N LYS A 111 -1.81 -18.02 -15.52
CA LYS A 111 -2.84 -19.00 -15.10
C LYS A 111 -3.97 -19.13 -16.11
N SER A 112 -4.07 -18.18 -17.05
CA SER A 112 -5.15 -18.11 -18.04
C SER A 112 -4.76 -18.70 -19.41
N ILE A 113 -3.52 -19.21 -19.53
CA ILE A 113 -2.96 -19.90 -20.70
C ILE A 113 -2.74 -21.36 -20.30
#